data_AF-A0A8J1YQW8-F1
#
_entry.id   AF-A0A8J1YQW8-F1
#
_cell.length_a   1.000
_cell.length_b   1.000
_cell.length_c   1.000
_cell.angle_alpha   90.00
_cell.angle_beta   90.00
_cell.angle_gamma   90.00
#
_symmetry.space_group_name_H-M   'P 1'
#
loop_
_entity.id
_entity.type
_entity.pdbx_description
1 polymer ?
#
loop_
_entity_poly.entity_id
_entity_poly.type
_entity_poly.pdbx_seq_one_letter_code
_entity_poly.pdbx_strand_id
1 'polypeptide(L)'
;MSSTLPKLILPLIRPLLPYLPLLPKPILTLLPSVLLHHTSHRKLAFFAYFQDPFTNPLHPPLLLTFFLIPLIYTLGLISGNVSWVDRSWPFFTPICSGLILLWAGINDNGGLYGHNLPRLSVMMFLQLVWSTRLLSHAIRREFYDLTSEDYRYTQFRKLVPRWLFAIVHAVVIAFAQPLLLFSLSLPLHSVLVRPPAELSPGPIPALSVPYSAFLPFLPARYHSAPPSTPVLNLADLFLLFCGLTLVFVEYRADNAMFAFQTSKHSDTSSSEMIRPPKQSSPPSGLPQPSPYPRSHHPGFLTKGLFSLSRHPNFAAEQLFWLNQALFVVAAGESSGVTRNGWVSGGVFGPCFALSLLFCASTTLTEWITGRKYPTYSSYKRVVGQFLPQETAIVWLWGTVTGTRAQSLKEVYQYPVPQNR
;
A
#
# COMPACT_ATOMS: atom_id res chain seq x y z
N MET A 1 -45.20 -1.27 5.16
CA MET A 1 -43.86 -1.36 5.81
C MET A 1 -43.09 -0.01 5.81
N SER A 2 -43.74 1.17 5.76
CA SER A 2 -43.02 2.45 5.57
C SER A 2 -42.89 3.35 6.81
N SER A 3 -43.57 3.08 7.94
CA SER A 3 -43.60 3.98 9.11
C SER A 3 -42.59 3.64 10.23
N THR A 4 -41.91 2.49 10.14
CA THR A 4 -40.98 2.00 11.18
C THR A 4 -39.52 2.30 10.88
N LEU A 5 -39.12 2.29 9.61
CA LEU A 5 -37.73 2.51 9.20
C LEU A 5 -37.19 3.91 9.58
N PRO A 6 -37.94 5.03 9.38
CA PRO A 6 -37.47 6.36 9.77
C PRO A 6 -37.31 6.50 11.29
N LYS A 7 -38.17 5.83 12.07
CA LYS A 7 -38.12 5.85 13.54
C LYS A 7 -36.91 5.10 14.10
N LEU A 8 -36.39 4.11 13.37
CA LEU A 8 -35.21 3.34 13.77
C LEU A 8 -33.90 4.02 13.36
N ILE A 9 -33.89 4.65 12.18
CA ILE A 9 -32.67 5.23 11.58
C ILE A 9 -32.38 6.63 12.13
N LEU A 10 -33.41 7.46 12.34
CA LEU A 10 -33.23 8.85 12.74
C LEU A 10 -32.44 9.01 14.06
N PRO A 11 -32.66 8.20 15.13
CA PRO A 11 -31.86 8.27 16.35
C PRO A 11 -30.37 7.91 16.15
N LEU A 12 -30.06 7.06 15.17
CA LEU A 12 -28.68 6.65 14.84
C LEU A 12 -27.95 7.71 14.02
N ILE A 13 -28.66 8.40 13.12
CA ILE A 13 -28.08 9.44 12.24
C ILE A 13 -27.98 10.79 12.98
N ARG A 14 -28.94 11.12 13.86
CA ARG A 14 -29.02 12.43 14.52
C ARG A 14 -27.72 12.86 15.22
N PRO A 15 -26.97 11.99 15.93
CA PRO A 15 -25.67 12.34 16.51
C PRO A 15 -24.58 12.64 15.48
N LEU A 16 -24.71 12.10 14.25
CA LEU A 16 -23.74 12.26 13.17
C LEU A 16 -23.98 13.52 12.33
N LEU A 17 -25.21 14.06 12.33
CA LEU A 17 -25.58 15.23 11.52
C LEU A 17 -24.67 16.45 11.72
N PRO A 18 -24.24 16.83 12.94
CA PRO A 18 -23.34 17.97 13.13
C PRO A 18 -21.96 17.78 12.49
N TYR A 19 -21.54 16.52 12.30
CA TYR A 19 -20.24 16.16 11.71
C TYR A 19 -20.32 15.94 10.20
N LEU A 20 -21.53 15.84 9.63
CA LEU A 20 -21.71 15.66 8.19
C LEU A 20 -20.99 16.75 7.36
N PRO A 21 -21.05 18.05 7.70
CA PRO A 21 -20.32 19.09 6.97
C PRO A 21 -18.79 18.96 7.05
N LEU A 22 -18.24 18.18 7.99
CA LEU A 22 -16.80 17.94 8.13
C LEU A 22 -16.30 16.84 7.18
N LEU A 23 -17.20 16.10 6.53
CA LEU A 23 -16.80 15.09 5.56
C LEU A 23 -16.19 15.74 4.31
N PRO A 24 -15.21 15.08 3.67
CA PRO A 24 -14.66 15.53 2.40
C PRO A 24 -15.76 15.81 1.37
N LYS A 25 -15.66 16.95 0.68
CA LYS A 25 -16.62 17.36 -0.37
C LYS A 25 -16.96 16.24 -1.36
N PRO A 26 -16.00 15.45 -1.90
CA PRO A 26 -16.33 14.37 -2.83
C PRO A 26 -17.26 13.31 -2.25
N ILE A 27 -17.20 13.04 -0.94
CA ILE A 27 -18.10 12.09 -0.26
C ILE A 27 -19.50 12.71 -0.15
N LEU A 28 -19.58 13.99 0.24
CA LEU A 28 -20.84 14.70 0.38
C LEU A 28 -21.58 14.88 -0.95
N THR A 29 -20.84 15.13 -2.03
CA THR A 29 -21.43 15.39 -3.34
C THR A 29 -21.73 14.14 -4.15
N LEU A 30 -21.20 12.96 -3.76
CA LEU A 30 -21.33 11.73 -4.55
C LEU A 30 -22.78 11.28 -4.74
N LEU A 31 -23.54 11.15 -3.65
CA LEU A 31 -24.92 10.70 -3.76
C LEU A 31 -25.79 11.74 -4.52
N PRO A 32 -25.72 13.05 -4.20
CA PRO A 32 -26.40 14.07 -4.99
C PRO A 32 -26.04 14.06 -6.48
N SER A 33 -24.77 13.92 -6.85
CA SER A 33 -24.35 13.90 -8.26
C SER A 33 -24.86 12.66 -9.00
N VAL A 34 -24.83 11.48 -8.37
CA VAL A 34 -25.40 10.26 -8.96
C VAL A 34 -26.91 10.38 -9.16
N LEU A 35 -27.64 10.91 -8.17
CA LEU A 35 -29.09 11.12 -8.26
C LEU A 35 -29.44 12.15 -9.34
N LEU A 36 -28.71 13.25 -9.39
CA LEU A 36 -28.90 14.28 -10.42
C LEU A 36 -28.62 13.73 -11.82
N HIS A 37 -27.55 12.94 -11.98
CA HIS A 37 -27.23 12.30 -13.25
C HIS A 37 -28.35 11.36 -13.70
N HIS A 38 -28.83 10.49 -12.80
CA HIS A 38 -29.89 9.52 -13.10
C HIS A 38 -31.23 10.17 -13.44
N THR A 39 -31.55 11.30 -12.79
CA THR A 39 -32.79 12.06 -13.07
C THR A 39 -32.69 12.88 -14.34
N SER A 40 -31.49 13.33 -14.71
CA SER A 40 -31.26 14.17 -15.90
C SER A 40 -31.02 13.37 -17.19
N HIS A 41 -30.51 12.14 -17.10
CA HIS A 41 -30.18 11.31 -18.26
C HIS A 41 -31.02 10.02 -18.30
N ARG A 42 -31.89 9.87 -19.31
CA ARG A 42 -32.74 8.67 -19.48
C ARG A 42 -32.00 7.43 -19.99
N LYS A 43 -30.77 7.56 -20.51
CA LYS A 43 -29.94 6.45 -21.00
C LYS A 43 -28.68 6.33 -20.15
N LEU A 44 -28.50 5.21 -19.44
CA LEU A 44 -27.28 4.90 -18.71
C LEU A 44 -26.20 4.40 -19.68
N ALA A 45 -25.49 5.31 -20.36
CA ALA A 45 -24.19 4.94 -20.90
C ALA A 45 -23.17 4.94 -19.75
N PHE A 46 -22.33 3.91 -19.66
CA PHE A 46 -21.36 3.75 -18.57
C PHE A 46 -20.46 4.98 -18.36
N PHE A 47 -20.04 5.62 -19.45
CA PHE A 47 -19.20 6.82 -19.41
C PHE A 47 -19.97 8.14 -19.25
N ALA A 48 -21.30 8.14 -19.39
CA ALA A 48 -22.09 9.38 -19.31
C ALA A 48 -21.94 10.06 -17.95
N TYR A 49 -21.88 9.29 -16.87
CA TYR A 49 -21.65 9.84 -15.54
C TYR A 49 -20.29 10.56 -15.43
N PHE A 50 -19.25 10.05 -16.08
CA PHE A 50 -17.93 10.68 -16.03
C PHE A 50 -17.89 12.01 -16.78
N GLN A 51 -18.76 12.20 -17.78
CA GLN A 51 -18.85 13.42 -18.58
C GLN A 51 -19.73 14.49 -17.92
N ASP A 52 -20.53 14.10 -16.92
CA ASP A 52 -21.44 15.02 -16.23
C ASP A 52 -20.65 16.16 -15.54
N PRO A 53 -21.04 17.44 -15.72
CA PRO A 53 -20.36 18.58 -15.10
C PRO A 53 -20.29 18.52 -13.57
N PHE A 54 -21.23 17.82 -12.93
CA PHE A 54 -21.29 17.69 -11.47
C PHE A 54 -20.45 16.54 -10.92
N THR A 55 -19.88 15.70 -11.80
CA THR A 55 -19.03 14.58 -11.39
C THR A 55 -17.65 15.09 -10.98
N ASN A 56 -17.30 14.84 -9.72
CA ASN A 56 -15.96 15.11 -9.19
C ASN A 56 -14.97 14.01 -9.65
N PRO A 57 -13.68 14.33 -9.88
CA PRO A 57 -12.66 13.33 -10.22
C PRO A 57 -12.56 12.14 -9.26
N LEU A 58 -12.91 12.32 -7.97
CA LEU A 58 -12.90 11.25 -6.98
C LEU A 58 -14.19 10.43 -6.93
N HIS A 59 -15.26 10.82 -7.63
CA HIS A 59 -16.50 10.05 -7.63
C HIS A 59 -16.33 8.66 -8.27
N PRO A 60 -15.72 8.50 -9.46
CA PRO A 60 -15.51 7.16 -10.02
C PRO A 60 -14.72 6.19 -9.13
N PRO A 61 -13.55 6.55 -8.57
CA PRO A 61 -12.84 5.64 -7.68
C PRO A 61 -13.57 5.40 -6.36
N LEU A 62 -14.36 6.37 -5.84
CA LEU A 62 -15.23 6.14 -4.67
C LEU A 62 -16.34 5.12 -4.98
N LEU A 63 -17.00 5.22 -6.14
CA LEU A 63 -18.01 4.25 -6.55
C LEU A 63 -17.44 2.84 -6.69
N LEU A 64 -16.26 2.71 -7.31
CA LEU A 64 -15.54 1.45 -7.37
C LEU A 64 -15.27 0.89 -5.95
N THR A 65 -14.79 1.74 -5.05
CA THR A 65 -14.46 1.34 -3.67
C THR A 65 -15.70 0.89 -2.89
N PHE A 66 -16.78 1.67 -2.96
CA PHE A 66 -18.05 1.31 -2.30
C PHE A 66 -18.72 0.08 -2.90
N PHE A 67 -18.47 -0.22 -4.17
CA PHE A 67 -18.89 -1.47 -4.80
C PHE A 67 -18.02 -2.67 -4.34
N LEU A 68 -16.69 -2.50 -4.28
CA LEU A 68 -15.77 -3.57 -3.97
C LEU A 68 -15.81 -4.00 -2.50
N ILE A 69 -16.06 -3.10 -1.55
CA ILE A 69 -16.16 -3.43 -0.12
C ILE A 69 -17.17 -4.57 0.16
N PRO A 70 -18.47 -4.43 -0.19
CA PRO A 70 -19.44 -5.51 0.05
C PRO A 70 -19.16 -6.74 -0.81
N LEU A 71 -18.58 -6.58 -2.01
CA LEU A 71 -18.19 -7.70 -2.86
C LEU A 71 -17.09 -8.55 -2.21
N ILE A 72 -16.00 -7.93 -1.77
CA ILE A 72 -14.88 -8.60 -1.08
C ILE A 72 -15.37 -9.30 0.18
N TYR A 73 -16.21 -8.63 0.98
CA TYR A 73 -16.80 -9.23 2.18
C TYR A 73 -17.64 -10.47 1.84
N THR A 74 -18.53 -10.35 0.86
CA THR A 74 -19.44 -11.43 0.45
C THR A 74 -18.67 -12.61 -0.12
N LEU A 75 -17.68 -12.35 -0.98
CA LEU A 75 -16.80 -13.38 -1.53
C LEU A 75 -16.05 -14.10 -0.41
N GLY A 76 -15.58 -13.39 0.62
CA GLY A 76 -14.94 -14.01 1.77
C GLY A 76 -15.85 -14.89 2.61
N LEU A 77 -17.14 -14.55 2.71
CA LEU A 77 -18.14 -15.40 3.36
C LEU A 77 -18.46 -16.66 2.54
N ILE A 78 -18.60 -16.52 1.21
CA ILE A 78 -18.94 -17.63 0.31
C ILE A 78 -17.78 -18.63 0.21
N SER A 79 -16.54 -18.14 0.04
CA SER A 79 -15.38 -19.01 -0.15
C SER A 79 -14.76 -19.50 1.16
N GLY A 80 -15.10 -18.90 2.30
CA GLY A 80 -14.39 -19.11 3.57
C GLY A 80 -12.94 -18.57 3.58
N ASN A 81 -12.55 -17.80 2.55
CA ASN A 81 -11.22 -17.25 2.34
C ASN A 81 -11.29 -15.72 2.31
N VAL A 82 -10.67 -15.06 3.29
CA VAL A 82 -10.77 -13.60 3.45
C VAL A 82 -9.74 -12.83 2.61
N SER A 83 -8.86 -13.51 1.87
CA SER A 83 -7.76 -12.90 1.11
C SER A 83 -8.17 -12.29 -0.23
N TRP A 84 -9.47 -12.05 -0.45
CA TRP A 84 -9.95 -11.45 -1.69
C TRP A 84 -9.42 -10.03 -1.90
N VAL A 85 -9.25 -9.27 -0.82
CA VAL A 85 -8.63 -7.95 -0.91
C VAL A 85 -7.18 -8.06 -1.37
N ASP A 86 -6.39 -9.02 -0.85
CA ASP A 86 -4.98 -9.22 -1.19
C ASP A 86 -4.76 -9.43 -2.70
N ARG A 87 -5.72 -10.08 -3.39
CA ARG A 87 -5.68 -10.28 -4.85
C ARG A 87 -5.86 -8.99 -5.64
N SER A 88 -6.53 -8.00 -5.06
CA SER A 88 -6.79 -6.71 -5.71
C SER A 88 -5.65 -5.70 -5.57
N TRP A 89 -4.73 -5.90 -4.61
CA TRP A 89 -3.65 -4.96 -4.30
C TRP A 89 -2.84 -4.48 -5.51
N PRO A 90 -2.39 -5.35 -6.45
CA PRO A 90 -1.63 -4.89 -7.61
C PRO A 90 -2.36 -3.89 -8.48
N PHE A 91 -3.69 -3.91 -8.47
CA PHE A 91 -4.52 -3.19 -9.44
C PHE A 91 -5.30 -2.03 -8.83
N PHE A 92 -5.69 -2.14 -7.55
CA PHE A 92 -6.68 -1.25 -6.96
C PHE A 92 -6.26 0.22 -7.05
N THR A 93 -5.09 0.58 -6.51
CA THR A 93 -4.62 1.97 -6.53
C THR A 93 -4.36 2.49 -7.96
N PRO A 94 -3.64 1.77 -8.85
CA PRO A 94 -3.50 2.18 -10.25
C PRO A 94 -4.83 2.34 -10.98
N ILE A 95 -5.83 1.50 -10.72
CA ILE A 95 -7.17 1.67 -11.29
C ILE A 95 -7.80 2.94 -10.74
N CYS A 96 -7.76 3.20 -9.44
CA CYS A 96 -8.30 4.45 -8.87
C CYS A 96 -7.64 5.70 -9.48
N SER A 97 -6.31 5.71 -9.58
CA SER A 97 -5.52 6.74 -10.26
C SER A 97 -5.89 6.88 -11.73
N GLY A 98 -6.03 5.76 -12.44
CA GLY A 98 -6.44 5.71 -13.84
C GLY A 98 -7.86 6.24 -14.05
N LEU A 99 -8.78 6.00 -13.12
CA LEU A 99 -10.13 6.56 -13.17
C LEU A 99 -10.14 8.08 -12.98
N ILE A 100 -9.25 8.62 -12.13
CA ILE A 100 -9.06 10.07 -11.98
C ILE A 100 -8.54 10.68 -13.29
N LEU A 101 -7.56 10.04 -13.94
CA LEU A 101 -7.03 10.49 -15.22
C LEU A 101 -8.03 10.33 -16.36
N LEU A 102 -8.80 9.26 -16.35
CA LEU A 102 -9.88 9.03 -17.31
C LEU A 102 -10.92 10.14 -17.20
N TRP A 103 -11.33 10.50 -15.98
CA TRP A 103 -12.20 11.66 -15.75
C TRP A 103 -11.61 12.94 -16.34
N ALA A 104 -10.33 13.23 -16.10
CA ALA A 104 -9.66 14.40 -16.68
C ALA A 104 -9.62 14.36 -18.22
N GLY A 105 -9.61 13.15 -18.80
CA GLY A 105 -9.61 12.90 -20.23
C GLY A 105 -10.95 13.12 -20.92
N ILE A 106 -12.05 12.72 -20.26
CA ILE A 106 -13.38 12.66 -20.90
C ILE A 106 -14.38 13.71 -20.40
N ASN A 107 -14.19 14.26 -19.20
CA ASN A 107 -15.03 15.32 -18.67
C ASN A 107 -14.65 16.67 -19.29
N ASP A 108 -15.64 17.49 -19.65
CA ASP A 108 -15.39 18.82 -20.23
C ASP A 108 -14.58 19.73 -19.30
N ASN A 109 -14.84 19.66 -17.98
CA ASN A 109 -14.09 20.38 -16.96
C ASN A 109 -12.65 19.86 -16.79
N GLY A 110 -12.33 18.67 -17.30
CA GLY A 110 -11.00 18.08 -17.24
C GLY A 110 -9.94 18.89 -17.97
N GLY A 111 -10.33 19.64 -19.01
CA GLY A 111 -9.43 20.51 -19.77
C GLY A 111 -8.75 21.58 -18.93
N LEU A 112 -9.41 22.04 -17.87
CA LEU A 112 -8.91 23.05 -16.92
C LEU A 112 -7.61 22.63 -16.21
N TYR A 113 -7.32 21.33 -16.17
CA TYR A 113 -6.19 20.77 -15.42
C TYR A 113 -5.06 20.26 -16.34
N GLY A 114 -5.09 20.62 -17.63
CA GLY A 114 -4.11 20.14 -18.62
C GLY A 114 -2.65 20.39 -18.25
N HIS A 115 -2.36 21.52 -17.60
CA HIS A 115 -1.03 21.87 -17.10
C HIS A 115 -0.44 20.88 -16.07
N ASN A 116 -1.28 20.11 -15.37
CA ASN A 116 -0.84 19.10 -14.40
C ASN A 116 -0.59 17.72 -15.02
N LEU A 117 -1.06 17.47 -16.25
CA LEU A 117 -0.94 16.16 -16.93
C LEU A 117 0.50 15.62 -17.03
N PRO A 118 1.55 16.44 -17.28
CA PRO A 118 2.93 15.95 -17.31
C PRO A 118 3.35 15.26 -16.00
N ARG A 119 3.13 15.93 -14.86
CA ARG A 119 3.48 15.37 -13.54
C ARG A 119 2.64 14.15 -13.20
N LEU A 120 1.34 14.23 -13.47
CA LEU A 120 0.42 13.11 -13.25
C LEU A 120 0.83 11.86 -14.05
N SER A 121 1.35 12.04 -15.26
CA SER A 121 1.85 10.96 -16.10
C SER A 121 3.07 10.28 -15.48
N VAL A 122 3.99 11.05 -14.88
CA VAL A 122 5.15 10.51 -14.14
C VAL A 122 4.70 9.69 -12.93
N MET A 123 3.75 10.22 -12.14
CA MET A 123 3.20 9.52 -10.98
C MET A 123 2.51 8.21 -11.39
N MET A 124 1.66 8.26 -12.43
CA MET A 124 0.97 7.08 -12.95
C MET A 124 1.95 6.04 -13.51
N PHE A 125 2.99 6.48 -14.24
CA PHE A 125 4.04 5.60 -14.73
C PHE A 125 4.71 4.81 -13.58
N LEU A 126 5.10 5.50 -12.51
CA LEU A 126 5.66 4.83 -11.32
C LEU A 126 4.68 3.83 -10.72
N GLN A 127 3.40 4.17 -10.60
CA GLN A 127 2.37 3.26 -10.10
C GLN A 127 2.18 2.03 -10.99
N LEU A 128 2.27 2.18 -12.32
CA LEU A 128 2.21 1.06 -13.27
C LEU A 128 3.44 0.16 -13.18
N VAL A 129 4.63 0.73 -13.01
CA VAL A 129 5.86 -0.04 -12.79
C VAL A 129 5.78 -0.82 -11.47
N TRP A 130 5.34 -0.17 -10.40
CA TRP A 130 5.08 -0.81 -9.10
C TRP A 130 4.04 -1.94 -9.21
N SER A 131 2.93 -1.68 -9.91
CA SER A 131 1.84 -2.63 -10.16
C SER A 131 2.31 -3.86 -10.92
N THR A 132 3.08 -3.64 -11.99
CA THR A 132 3.66 -4.72 -12.80
C THR A 132 4.58 -5.60 -11.97
N ARG A 133 5.41 -5.00 -11.10
CA ARG A 133 6.26 -5.74 -10.17
C ARG A 133 5.44 -6.54 -9.17
N LEU A 134 4.42 -5.94 -8.54
CA LEU A 134 3.60 -6.61 -7.53
C LEU A 134 2.81 -7.77 -8.14
N LEU A 135 2.24 -7.56 -9.34
CA LEU A 135 1.55 -8.58 -10.10
C LEU A 135 2.48 -9.74 -10.44
N SER A 136 3.68 -9.45 -10.95
CA SER A 136 4.69 -10.47 -11.26
C SER A 136 5.08 -11.30 -10.05
N HIS A 137 5.12 -10.70 -8.85
CA HIS A 137 5.34 -11.42 -7.60
C HIS A 137 4.11 -12.25 -7.19
N ALA A 138 2.90 -11.68 -7.25
CA ALA A 138 1.65 -12.34 -6.89
C ALA A 138 1.38 -13.60 -7.74
N ILE A 139 1.64 -13.53 -9.05
CA ILE A 139 1.53 -14.67 -9.97
C ILE A 139 2.49 -15.79 -9.56
N ARG A 140 3.76 -15.47 -9.29
CA ARG A 140 4.78 -16.45 -8.87
C ARG A 140 4.49 -17.11 -7.53
N ARG A 141 3.67 -16.46 -6.70
CA ARG A 141 3.23 -16.96 -5.37
C ARG A 141 1.86 -17.61 -5.41
N GLU A 142 1.28 -17.79 -6.60
CA GLU A 142 -0.05 -18.41 -6.80
C GLU A 142 -1.16 -17.72 -6.01
N PHE A 143 -1.06 -16.39 -5.82
CA PHE A 143 -2.06 -15.60 -5.08
C PHE A 143 -3.44 -15.60 -5.74
N TYR A 144 -3.51 -15.90 -7.03
CA TYR A 144 -4.74 -15.99 -7.80
C TYR A 144 -5.37 -17.39 -7.79
N ASP A 145 -4.77 -18.36 -7.10
CA ASP A 145 -5.48 -19.58 -6.73
C ASP A 145 -6.63 -19.21 -5.77
N LEU A 146 -7.85 -19.59 -6.15
CA LEU A 146 -9.06 -19.27 -5.40
C LEU A 146 -9.14 -20.05 -4.08
N THR A 147 -8.43 -21.17 -3.98
CA THR A 147 -8.38 -22.03 -2.79
C THR A 147 -7.33 -21.59 -1.78
N SER A 148 -6.29 -20.88 -2.23
CA SER A 148 -5.18 -20.44 -1.38
C SER A 148 -5.56 -19.19 -0.57
N GLU A 149 -5.26 -19.20 0.73
CA GLU A 149 -5.48 -18.08 1.65
C GLU A 149 -4.14 -17.62 2.23
N ASP A 150 -3.97 -16.31 2.45
CA ASP A 150 -2.79 -15.80 3.12
C ASP A 150 -2.64 -16.44 4.51
N TYR A 151 -1.46 -17.02 4.74
CA TYR A 151 -1.19 -17.77 5.96
C TYR A 151 -1.37 -16.92 7.22
N ARG A 152 -1.20 -15.59 7.16
CA ARG A 152 -1.39 -14.68 8.29
C ARG A 152 -2.83 -14.75 8.80
N TYR A 153 -3.83 -14.77 7.91
CA TYR A 153 -5.23 -14.92 8.32
C TYR A 153 -5.51 -16.31 8.89
N THR A 154 -4.96 -17.37 8.29
CA THR A 154 -5.15 -18.74 8.80
C THR A 154 -4.56 -18.92 10.20
N GLN A 155 -3.42 -18.28 10.51
CA GLN A 155 -2.84 -18.29 11.84
C GLN A 155 -3.66 -17.41 12.79
N PHE A 156 -4.00 -16.19 12.38
CA PHE A 156 -4.79 -15.28 13.21
C PHE A 156 -6.14 -15.87 13.60
N ARG A 157 -6.83 -16.56 12.68
CA ARG A 157 -8.10 -17.27 12.94
C ARG A 157 -8.00 -18.32 14.06
N LYS A 158 -6.81 -18.88 14.28
CA LYS A 158 -6.57 -19.85 15.38
C LYS A 158 -6.32 -19.18 16.73
N LEU A 159 -6.00 -17.87 16.74
CA LEU A 159 -5.65 -17.12 17.94
C LEU A 159 -6.86 -16.41 18.56
N VAL A 160 -7.93 -16.18 17.80
CA VAL A 160 -9.08 -15.38 18.23
C VAL A 160 -10.39 -16.16 18.13
N PRO A 161 -11.40 -15.84 18.95
CA PRO A 161 -12.72 -16.43 18.82
C PRO A 161 -13.38 -16.02 17.49
N ARG A 162 -14.30 -16.85 17.00
CA ARG A 162 -14.97 -16.69 15.68
C ARG A 162 -15.62 -15.32 15.50
N TRP A 163 -16.28 -14.79 16.53
CA TRP A 163 -16.95 -13.49 16.47
C TRP A 163 -15.96 -12.33 16.27
N LEU A 164 -14.79 -12.39 16.92
CA LEU A 164 -13.75 -11.37 16.78
C LEU A 164 -13.12 -11.44 15.39
N PHE A 165 -12.88 -12.65 14.87
CA PHE A 165 -12.42 -12.82 13.49
C PHE A 165 -13.43 -12.26 12.47
N ALA A 166 -14.73 -12.45 12.70
CA ALA A 166 -15.78 -11.90 11.83
C ALA A 166 -15.76 -10.35 11.81
N ILE A 167 -15.57 -9.71 12.97
CA ILE A 167 -15.39 -8.25 13.05
C ILE A 167 -14.14 -7.81 12.30
N VAL A 168 -13.01 -8.50 12.48
CA VAL A 168 -11.76 -8.18 11.76
C VAL A 168 -11.94 -8.35 10.24
N HIS A 169 -12.63 -9.40 9.80
CA HIS A 169 -12.95 -9.59 8.39
C HIS A 169 -13.78 -8.43 7.84
N ALA A 170 -14.87 -8.05 8.51
CA ALA A 170 -15.73 -6.97 8.05
C ALA A 170 -15.01 -5.60 8.06
N VAL A 171 -14.36 -5.25 9.17
CA VAL A 171 -13.84 -3.89 9.41
C VAL A 171 -12.44 -3.70 8.85
N VAL A 172 -11.53 -4.62 9.13
CA VAL A 172 -10.10 -4.46 8.77
C VAL A 172 -9.86 -4.95 7.35
N ILE A 173 -10.34 -6.15 7.02
CA ILE A 173 -10.02 -6.80 5.74
C ILE A 173 -10.88 -6.27 4.61
N ALA A 174 -12.21 -6.28 4.76
CA ALA A 174 -13.12 -5.92 3.68
C ALA A 174 -13.41 -4.42 3.56
N PHE A 175 -13.31 -3.66 4.65
CA PHE A 175 -13.61 -2.22 4.65
C PHE A 175 -12.35 -1.34 4.64
N ALA A 176 -11.47 -1.49 5.64
CA ALA A 176 -10.33 -0.58 5.80
C ALA A 176 -9.27 -0.74 4.70
N GLN A 177 -8.97 -1.96 4.24
CA GLN A 177 -7.98 -2.18 3.18
C GLN A 177 -8.39 -1.58 1.81
N PRO A 178 -9.61 -1.79 1.28
CA PRO A 178 -10.03 -1.11 0.04
C PRO A 178 -10.04 0.42 0.17
N LEU A 179 -10.45 0.97 1.31
CA LEU A 179 -10.37 2.41 1.57
C LEU A 179 -8.92 2.91 1.60
N LEU A 180 -8.01 2.15 2.20
CA LEU A 180 -6.59 2.47 2.18
C LEU A 180 -6.04 2.49 0.74
N LEU A 181 -6.33 1.45 -0.06
CA LEU A 181 -5.89 1.37 -1.46
C LEU A 181 -6.45 2.52 -2.31
N PHE A 182 -7.73 2.84 -2.15
CA PHE A 182 -8.30 4.06 -2.73
C PHE A 182 -7.54 5.31 -2.29
N SER A 183 -7.29 5.46 -0.99
CA SER A 183 -6.68 6.66 -0.43
C SER A 183 -5.25 6.90 -0.94
N LEU A 184 -4.52 5.86 -1.35
CA LEU A 184 -3.20 5.97 -1.97
C LEU A 184 -3.23 6.69 -3.34
N SER A 185 -4.41 6.86 -3.96
CA SER A 185 -4.59 7.68 -5.17
C SER A 185 -4.82 9.18 -4.88
N LEU A 186 -5.04 9.57 -3.61
CA LEU A 186 -5.31 10.98 -3.23
C LEU A 186 -4.16 11.95 -3.51
N PRO A 187 -2.87 11.57 -3.38
CA PRO A 187 -1.78 12.43 -3.82
C PRO A 187 -1.88 12.83 -5.29
N LEU A 188 -2.26 11.89 -6.17
CA LEU A 188 -2.44 12.15 -7.59
C LEU A 188 -3.61 13.11 -7.83
N HIS A 189 -4.74 12.92 -7.17
CA HIS A 189 -5.85 13.87 -7.21
C HIS A 189 -5.43 15.27 -6.70
N SER A 190 -4.61 15.33 -5.65
CA SER A 190 -4.15 16.61 -5.08
C SER A 190 -3.25 17.38 -6.04
N VAL A 191 -2.45 16.69 -6.86
CA VAL A 191 -1.70 17.31 -7.96
C VAL A 191 -2.63 17.75 -9.09
N LEU A 192 -3.64 16.94 -9.45
CA LEU A 192 -4.57 17.25 -10.54
C LEU A 192 -5.27 18.60 -10.33
N VAL A 193 -5.83 18.83 -9.14
CA VAL A 193 -6.69 19.99 -8.85
C VAL A 193 -5.91 21.26 -8.48
N ARG A 194 -4.59 21.26 -8.65
CA ARG A 194 -3.74 22.37 -8.24
C ARG A 194 -3.74 23.47 -9.30
N PRO A 195 -3.95 24.75 -8.94
CA PRO A 195 -3.99 25.82 -9.93
C PRO A 195 -2.59 26.17 -10.45
N PRO A 196 -2.47 26.72 -11.68
CA PRO A 196 -1.17 27.09 -12.27
C PRO A 196 -0.34 28.05 -11.42
N ALA A 197 -1.01 28.99 -10.73
CA ALA A 197 -0.37 30.01 -9.90
C ALA A 197 0.31 29.44 -8.64
N GLU A 198 -0.02 28.22 -8.24
CA GLU A 198 0.59 27.56 -7.07
C GLU A 198 1.75 26.62 -7.46
N LEU A 199 2.02 26.45 -8.77
CA LEU A 199 3.06 25.54 -9.23
C LEU A 199 4.46 26.08 -8.93
N SER A 200 5.31 25.22 -8.38
CA SER A 200 6.67 25.59 -7.98
C SER A 200 7.66 25.33 -9.12
N PRO A 201 8.55 26.28 -9.42
CA PRO A 201 9.69 26.03 -10.31
C PRO A 201 10.75 25.13 -9.63
N GLY A 202 10.55 24.75 -8.36
CA GLY A 202 11.43 23.88 -7.61
C GLY A 202 12.65 24.60 -7.01
N PRO A 203 13.59 23.85 -6.42
CA PRO A 203 14.73 24.43 -5.70
C PRO A 203 15.73 25.16 -6.60
N ILE A 204 15.77 24.81 -7.88
CA ILE A 204 16.63 25.44 -8.90
C ILE A 204 15.72 25.85 -10.07
N PRO A 205 15.16 27.07 -10.06
CA PRO A 205 14.15 27.49 -11.04
C PRO A 205 14.60 27.39 -12.50
N ALA A 206 15.90 27.57 -12.77
CA ALA A 206 16.49 27.45 -14.11
C ALA A 206 16.39 26.03 -14.71
N LEU A 207 16.16 25.01 -13.88
CA LEU A 207 15.98 23.61 -14.30
C LEU A 207 14.50 23.19 -14.34
N SER A 208 13.58 24.14 -14.22
CA SER A 208 12.15 23.86 -14.40
C SER A 208 11.83 23.64 -15.88
N VAL A 209 10.89 22.73 -16.15
CA VAL A 209 10.38 22.47 -17.49
C VAL A 209 9.09 23.26 -17.66
N PRO A 210 9.06 24.25 -18.56
CA PRO A 210 7.87 25.08 -18.79
C PRO A 210 6.80 24.29 -19.54
N TYR A 211 5.55 24.75 -19.43
CA TYR A 211 4.41 24.10 -20.07
C TYR A 211 4.53 24.07 -21.60
N SER A 212 5.21 25.06 -22.18
CA SER A 212 5.53 25.14 -23.61
C SER A 212 6.20 23.88 -24.16
N ALA A 213 6.96 23.14 -23.34
CA ALA A 213 7.58 21.88 -23.74
C ALA A 213 6.55 20.78 -24.05
N PHE A 214 5.34 20.87 -23.48
CA PHE A 214 4.28 19.86 -23.60
C PHE A 214 3.14 20.28 -24.53
N LEU A 215 2.95 21.57 -24.79
CA LEU A 215 1.88 22.08 -25.67
C LEU A 215 1.81 21.39 -27.05
N PRO A 216 2.94 21.06 -27.74
CA PRO A 216 2.89 20.38 -29.04
C PRO A 216 2.29 18.97 -28.98
N PHE A 217 2.33 18.32 -27.81
CA PHE A 217 1.85 16.95 -27.60
C PHE A 217 0.44 16.90 -26.99
N LEU A 218 -0.12 18.06 -26.65
CA LEU A 218 -1.41 18.17 -25.96
C LEU A 218 -2.48 18.75 -26.88
N PRO A 219 -3.66 18.11 -26.97
CA PRO A 219 -4.82 18.71 -27.63
C PRO A 219 -5.17 20.10 -27.08
N ALA A 220 -5.71 20.97 -27.93
CA ALA A 220 -6.03 22.36 -27.60
C ALA A 220 -6.89 22.53 -26.33
N ARG A 221 -7.79 21.57 -26.04
CA ARG A 221 -8.62 21.56 -24.82
C ARG A 221 -7.83 21.55 -23.51
N TYR A 222 -6.56 21.17 -23.54
CA TYR A 222 -5.69 21.11 -22.37
C TYR A 222 -4.81 22.36 -22.21
N HIS A 223 -4.85 23.31 -23.14
CA HIS A 223 -4.07 24.55 -23.08
C HIS A 223 -4.62 25.50 -22.00
N SER A 224 -4.40 25.12 -20.73
CA SER A 224 -5.07 25.64 -19.53
C SER A 224 -4.24 26.65 -18.73
N ALA A 225 -3.00 26.91 -19.14
CA ALA A 225 -2.08 27.80 -18.44
C ALA A 225 -1.13 28.49 -19.42
N PRO A 226 -0.52 29.62 -19.03
CA PRO A 226 0.50 30.29 -19.84
C PRO A 226 1.66 29.34 -20.22
N PRO A 227 2.27 29.47 -21.42
CA PRO A 227 3.36 28.60 -21.85
C PRO A 227 4.59 28.61 -20.93
N SER A 228 4.81 29.69 -20.17
CA SER A 228 5.92 29.84 -19.22
C SER A 228 5.71 29.14 -17.87
N THR A 229 4.51 28.58 -17.62
CA THR A 229 4.18 27.95 -16.34
C THR A 229 5.11 26.75 -16.06
N PRO A 230 5.75 26.65 -14.88
CA PRO A 230 6.64 25.53 -14.57
C PRO A 230 5.83 24.28 -14.20
N VAL A 231 5.77 23.29 -15.11
CA VAL A 231 4.94 22.08 -14.93
C VAL A 231 5.70 20.90 -14.36
N LEU A 232 7.02 20.83 -14.59
CA LEU A 232 7.93 19.91 -13.92
C LEU A 232 9.15 20.67 -13.39
N ASN A 233 9.80 20.11 -12.38
CA ASN A 233 11.05 20.65 -11.84
C ASN A 233 12.02 19.55 -11.42
N LEU A 234 13.19 19.93 -10.91
CA LEU A 234 14.24 18.99 -10.51
C LEU A 234 13.78 17.97 -9.45
N ALA A 235 12.84 18.34 -8.58
CA ALA A 235 12.31 17.42 -7.57
C ALA A 235 11.48 16.29 -8.22
N ASP A 236 10.77 16.56 -9.31
CA ASP A 236 10.04 15.53 -10.07
C ASP A 236 10.99 14.47 -10.64
N LEU A 237 12.14 14.88 -11.18
CA LEU A 237 13.18 13.98 -11.69
C LEU A 237 13.82 13.15 -10.56
N PHE A 238 14.12 13.79 -9.43
CA PHE A 238 14.64 13.11 -8.25
C PHE A 238 13.66 12.05 -7.73
N LEU A 239 12.37 12.40 -7.58
CA LEU A 239 11.33 11.48 -7.11
C LEU A 239 11.04 10.36 -8.11
N LEU A 240 11.19 10.61 -9.42
CA LEU A 240 11.15 9.56 -10.45
C LEU A 240 12.29 8.54 -10.24
N PHE A 241 13.52 9.01 -10.10
CA PHE A 241 14.68 8.15 -9.87
C PHE A 241 14.57 7.38 -8.55
N CYS A 242 14.18 8.05 -7.47
CA CYS A 242 13.92 7.42 -6.18
C CYS A 242 12.83 6.35 -6.28
N GLY A 243 11.70 6.67 -6.91
CA GLY A 243 10.59 5.72 -7.10
C GLY A 243 11.02 4.45 -7.86
N LEU A 244 11.75 4.61 -8.97
CA LEU A 244 12.28 3.48 -9.74
C LEU A 244 13.29 2.65 -8.93
N THR A 245 14.15 3.32 -8.16
CA THR A 245 15.12 2.64 -7.28
C THR A 245 14.41 1.84 -6.19
N LEU A 246 13.36 2.38 -5.59
CA LEU A 246 12.56 1.69 -4.58
C LEU A 246 11.89 0.43 -5.14
N VAL A 247 11.24 0.53 -6.31
CA VAL A 247 10.64 -0.65 -6.98
C VAL A 247 11.72 -1.67 -7.36
N PHE A 248 12.92 -1.23 -7.74
CA PHE A 248 14.03 -2.15 -7.98
C PHE A 248 14.47 -2.88 -6.71
N VAL A 249 14.54 -2.19 -5.56
CA VAL A 249 14.84 -2.82 -4.26
C VAL A 249 13.77 -3.84 -3.88
N GLU A 250 12.48 -3.52 -4.07
CA GLU A 250 11.37 -4.47 -3.89
C GLU A 250 11.57 -5.72 -4.74
N TYR A 251 11.79 -5.54 -6.05
CA TYR A 251 12.02 -6.63 -6.99
C TYR A 251 13.19 -7.54 -6.56
N ARG A 252 14.31 -6.95 -6.15
CA ARG A 252 15.50 -7.69 -5.70
C ARG A 252 15.22 -8.45 -4.40
N ALA A 253 14.54 -7.83 -3.45
CA ALA A 253 14.17 -8.44 -2.17
C ALA A 253 13.20 -9.61 -2.35
N ASP A 254 12.15 -9.41 -3.15
CA ASP A 254 11.13 -10.42 -3.46
C ASP A 254 11.77 -11.63 -4.17
N ASN A 255 12.65 -11.41 -5.15
CA ASN A 255 13.35 -12.48 -5.86
C ASN A 255 14.31 -13.26 -4.95
N ALA A 256 15.06 -12.56 -4.09
CA ALA A 256 15.97 -13.20 -3.15
C ALA A 256 15.20 -14.09 -2.15
N MET A 257 14.07 -13.59 -1.63
CA MET A 257 13.20 -14.37 -0.75
C MET A 257 12.56 -15.56 -1.47
N PHE A 258 12.05 -15.36 -2.70
CA PHE A 258 11.47 -16.43 -3.50
C PHE A 258 12.48 -17.54 -3.76
N ALA A 259 13.67 -17.19 -4.27
CA ALA A 259 14.74 -18.16 -4.53
C ALA A 259 15.15 -18.92 -3.26
N PHE A 260 15.28 -18.22 -2.12
CA PHE A 260 15.59 -18.86 -0.85
C PHE A 260 14.53 -19.87 -0.41
N GLN A 261 13.24 -19.51 -0.48
CA GLN A 261 12.16 -20.41 -0.05
C GLN A 261 12.02 -21.61 -0.99
N THR A 262 12.07 -21.39 -2.31
CA THR A 262 12.00 -22.48 -3.30
C THR A 262 13.14 -23.46 -3.11
N SER A 263 14.38 -22.97 -2.99
CA SER A 263 15.55 -23.81 -2.74
C SER A 263 15.46 -24.57 -1.41
N LYS A 264 15.01 -23.91 -0.34
CA LYS A 264 14.84 -24.55 0.98
C LYS A 264 13.80 -25.66 0.96
N HIS A 265 12.71 -25.50 0.21
CA HIS A 265 11.66 -26.50 0.10
C HIS A 265 11.98 -27.63 -0.87
N SER A 266 12.81 -27.39 -1.89
CA SER A 266 13.29 -28.46 -2.79
C SER A 266 14.40 -29.31 -2.15
N ASP A 267 15.21 -28.73 -1.27
CA ASP A 267 16.34 -29.39 -0.59
C ASP A 267 15.85 -30.28 0.57
N THR A 268 15.05 -31.28 0.23
CA THR A 268 14.52 -32.28 1.18
C THR A 268 15.45 -33.49 1.35
N SER A 269 16.49 -33.56 0.51
CA SER A 269 17.39 -34.72 0.35
C SER A 269 18.73 -34.55 1.05
N SER A 270 19.02 -33.41 1.68
CA SER A 270 20.31 -33.17 2.34
C SER A 270 20.41 -33.86 3.69
N SER A 271 21.50 -34.60 3.85
CA SER A 271 21.82 -35.60 4.89
C SER A 271 21.84 -35.08 6.34
N GLU A 272 21.56 -33.81 6.59
CA GLU A 272 21.57 -33.20 7.93
C GLU A 272 20.51 -32.09 8.04
N MET A 273 19.31 -32.48 8.48
CA MET A 273 18.24 -31.54 8.83
C MET A 273 18.42 -31.03 10.26
N ILE A 274 18.45 -29.70 10.44
CA ILE A 274 18.45 -29.09 11.77
C ILE A 274 17.01 -29.08 12.29
N ARG A 275 16.79 -29.67 13.47
CA ARG A 275 15.48 -29.74 14.13
C ARG A 275 15.53 -28.89 15.39
N PRO A 276 14.91 -27.69 15.40
CA PRO A 276 14.85 -26.90 16.61
C PRO A 276 14.07 -27.64 17.70
N PRO A 277 14.42 -27.45 18.99
CA PRO A 277 13.76 -28.15 20.09
C PRO A 277 12.27 -27.85 20.11
N LYS A 278 11.44 -28.91 20.20
CA LYS A 278 10.00 -28.78 20.39
C LYS A 278 9.73 -28.42 21.85
N GLN A 279 8.79 -27.51 22.09
CA GLN A 279 8.28 -27.27 23.44
C GLN A 279 7.51 -28.50 23.93
N SER A 280 7.68 -28.87 25.20
CA SER A 280 6.85 -29.86 25.87
C SER A 280 5.43 -29.29 26.04
N SER A 281 4.42 -29.97 25.47
CA SER A 281 3.00 -29.58 25.57
C SER A 281 2.68 -28.20 24.97
N PRO A 282 2.91 -27.97 23.67
CA PRO A 282 2.61 -26.68 23.07
C PRO A 282 1.10 -26.41 23.10
N PRO A 283 0.66 -25.16 23.33
CA PRO A 283 -0.73 -24.78 23.17
C PRO A 283 -1.22 -25.13 21.75
N SER A 284 -2.40 -25.74 21.66
CA SER A 284 -2.98 -26.16 20.38
C SER A 284 -3.16 -24.97 19.44
N GLY A 285 -2.86 -25.17 18.15
CA GLY A 285 -3.06 -24.15 17.11
C GLY A 285 -1.92 -23.14 16.91
N LEU A 286 -0.89 -23.12 17.76
CA LEU A 286 0.27 -22.22 17.58
C LEU A 286 1.28 -22.73 16.53
N PRO A 287 2.00 -21.83 15.82
CA PRO A 287 3.11 -22.22 14.95
C PRO A 287 4.17 -23.00 15.73
N GLN A 288 4.58 -24.15 15.19
CA GLN A 288 5.57 -25.02 15.81
C GLN A 288 6.96 -24.81 15.21
N PRO A 289 8.03 -25.18 15.93
CA PRO A 289 9.38 -25.17 15.39
C PRO A 289 9.47 -26.02 14.12
N SER A 290 10.02 -25.44 13.05
CA SER A 290 10.09 -26.07 11.74
C SER A 290 11.51 -26.56 11.47
N PRO A 291 11.70 -27.80 11.02
CA PRO A 291 13.01 -28.26 10.60
C PRO A 291 13.43 -27.54 9.31
N TYR A 292 14.74 -27.42 9.10
CA TYR A 292 15.32 -26.82 7.90
C TYR A 292 16.66 -27.47 7.53
N PRO A 293 17.05 -27.46 6.24
CA PRO A 293 18.33 -27.99 5.79
C PRO A 293 19.51 -27.23 6.40
N ARG A 294 20.62 -27.93 6.69
CA ARG A 294 21.85 -27.28 7.18
C ARG A 294 22.34 -26.18 6.24
N SER A 295 22.25 -26.38 4.93
CA SER A 295 22.56 -25.40 3.87
C SER A 295 21.80 -24.06 4.01
N HIS A 296 20.59 -24.08 4.56
CA HIS A 296 19.72 -22.91 4.73
C HIS A 296 19.67 -22.41 6.18
N HIS A 297 20.60 -22.81 7.04
CA HIS A 297 20.68 -22.28 8.40
C HIS A 297 20.77 -20.74 8.38
N PRO A 298 19.98 -20.02 9.22
CA PRO A 298 19.15 -20.49 10.34
C PRO A 298 17.67 -20.81 10.04
N GLY A 299 17.32 -21.06 8.78
CA GLY A 299 15.96 -21.38 8.31
C GLY A 299 15.23 -20.19 7.67
N PHE A 300 15.84 -18.99 7.73
CA PHE A 300 15.38 -17.74 7.14
C PHE A 300 16.56 -16.99 6.51
N LEU A 301 16.25 -16.07 5.59
CA LEU A 301 17.25 -15.34 4.81
C LEU A 301 17.89 -14.22 5.65
N THR A 302 19.23 -14.19 5.69
CA THR A 302 20.02 -13.24 6.51
C THR A 302 21.11 -12.49 5.73
N LYS A 303 21.23 -12.75 4.42
CA LYS A 303 22.30 -12.24 3.55
C LYS A 303 21.77 -11.24 2.52
N GLY A 304 22.66 -10.44 1.93
CA GLY A 304 22.31 -9.45 0.91
C GLY A 304 21.48 -8.32 1.49
N LEU A 305 20.37 -7.93 0.84
CA LEU A 305 19.48 -6.90 1.38
C LEU A 305 18.96 -7.26 2.78
N PHE A 306 18.83 -8.56 3.08
CA PHE A 306 18.36 -9.02 4.38
C PHE A 306 19.36 -8.76 5.51
N SER A 307 20.67 -8.59 5.25
CA SER A 307 21.62 -8.21 6.30
C SER A 307 21.53 -6.73 6.68
N LEU A 308 20.85 -5.91 5.87
CA LEU A 308 20.65 -4.47 6.13
C LEU A 308 19.26 -4.16 6.68
N SER A 309 18.26 -4.97 6.32
CA SER A 309 16.88 -4.83 6.72
C SER A 309 16.24 -6.21 6.82
N ARG A 310 15.45 -6.49 7.86
CA ARG A 310 14.74 -7.77 7.94
C ARG A 310 13.60 -7.86 6.91
N HIS A 311 13.03 -6.74 6.49
CA HIS A 311 11.93 -6.65 5.51
C HIS A 311 12.20 -5.57 4.46
N PRO A 312 13.21 -5.75 3.58
CA PRO A 312 13.64 -4.72 2.64
C PRO A 312 12.58 -4.37 1.60
N ASN A 313 11.76 -5.35 1.17
CA ASN A 313 10.62 -5.10 0.28
C ASN A 313 9.55 -4.23 0.97
N PHE A 314 9.21 -4.51 2.23
CA PHE A 314 8.22 -3.72 2.97
C PHE A 314 8.73 -2.31 3.25
N ALA A 315 10.02 -2.15 3.51
CA ALA A 315 10.64 -0.83 3.68
C ALA A 315 10.57 -0.01 2.39
N ALA A 316 10.93 -0.62 1.26
CA ALA A 316 10.88 0.03 -0.04
C ALA A 316 9.44 0.39 -0.46
N GLU A 317 8.48 -0.49 -0.22
CA GLU A 317 7.05 -0.26 -0.49
C GLU A 317 6.50 0.91 0.33
N GLN A 318 6.79 0.98 1.63
CA GLN A 318 6.39 2.13 2.47
C GLN A 318 6.98 3.45 1.96
N LEU A 319 8.26 3.44 1.58
CA LEU A 319 8.93 4.60 1.01
C LEU A 319 8.41 4.95 -0.38
N PHE A 320 7.96 3.99 -1.19
CA PHE A 320 7.40 4.23 -2.52
C PHE A 320 6.11 5.04 -2.42
N TRP A 321 5.24 4.72 -1.48
CA TRP A 321 4.00 5.48 -1.27
C TRP A 321 4.25 6.83 -0.59
N LEU A 322 5.28 6.96 0.24
CA LEU A 322 5.77 8.27 0.67
C LEU A 322 6.30 9.09 -0.51
N ASN A 323 7.03 8.48 -1.45
CA ASN A 323 7.51 9.12 -2.67
C ASN A 323 6.35 9.65 -3.54
N GLN A 324 5.24 8.88 -3.65
CA GLN A 324 4.01 9.35 -4.31
C GLN A 324 3.41 10.59 -3.62
N ALA A 325 3.41 10.63 -2.29
CA ALA A 325 2.96 11.79 -1.51
C ALA A 325 3.88 13.02 -1.73
N LEU A 326 5.19 12.81 -1.85
CA LEU A 326 6.16 13.88 -2.05
C LEU A 326 6.04 14.57 -3.41
N PHE A 327 5.43 13.95 -4.44
CA PHE A 327 5.11 14.65 -5.69
C PHE A 327 4.14 15.82 -5.47
N VAL A 328 3.30 15.78 -4.43
CA VAL A 328 2.45 16.92 -4.07
C VAL A 328 3.29 18.06 -3.50
N VAL A 329 4.39 17.77 -2.79
CA VAL A 329 5.32 18.80 -2.32
C VAL A 329 6.12 19.37 -3.50
N ALA A 330 6.64 18.50 -4.37
CA ALA A 330 7.35 18.91 -5.59
C ALA A 330 6.48 19.78 -6.49
N ALA A 331 5.16 19.58 -6.49
CA ALA A 331 4.27 20.27 -7.39
C ALA A 331 4.04 21.75 -7.11
N GLY A 332 4.39 22.31 -5.94
CA GLY A 332 3.94 23.67 -5.60
C GLY A 332 4.37 24.18 -4.25
N GLU A 333 4.51 25.50 -4.14
CA GLU A 333 5.16 26.20 -3.02
C GLU A 333 4.37 26.07 -1.71
N SER A 334 3.04 26.08 -1.79
CA SER A 334 2.15 25.78 -0.67
C SER A 334 1.82 24.28 -0.66
N SER A 335 2.55 23.45 0.09
CA SER A 335 2.20 22.03 0.20
C SER A 335 0.70 21.90 0.56
N GLY A 336 -0.09 21.09 -0.15
CA GLY A 336 -1.54 20.94 0.11
C GLY A 336 -1.89 20.57 1.57
N VAL A 337 -0.89 20.13 2.34
CA VAL A 337 -0.88 19.97 3.81
C VAL A 337 -1.27 21.26 4.54
N THR A 338 -0.83 22.42 4.06
CA THR A 338 -1.09 23.73 4.68
C THR A 338 -2.51 24.24 4.43
N ARG A 339 -3.18 23.78 3.36
CA ARG A 339 -4.49 24.34 2.95
C ARG A 339 -5.67 23.83 3.77
N ASN A 340 -5.62 22.57 4.24
CA ASN A 340 -6.72 21.90 4.95
C ASN A 340 -6.29 21.18 6.24
N GLY A 341 -5.07 21.40 6.74
CA GLY A 341 -4.53 20.73 7.94
C GLY A 341 -4.15 19.27 7.72
N TRP A 342 -3.48 18.64 8.70
CA TRP A 342 -2.94 17.27 8.57
C TRP A 342 -4.02 16.20 8.34
N VAL A 343 -5.22 16.39 8.89
CA VAL A 343 -6.32 15.41 8.86
C VAL A 343 -7.18 15.56 7.60
N SER A 344 -7.39 16.78 7.09
CA SER A 344 -8.16 17.05 5.86
C SER A 344 -7.27 17.34 4.63
N GLY A 345 -5.96 17.50 4.80
CA GLY A 345 -4.91 17.59 3.77
C GLY A 345 -4.15 16.27 3.62
N GLY A 346 -4.90 15.15 3.61
CA GLY A 346 -4.45 13.76 3.69
C GLY A 346 -3.60 13.25 2.52
N VAL A 347 -2.55 13.97 2.15
CA VAL A 347 -1.53 13.56 1.18
C VAL A 347 -0.60 12.53 1.80
N PHE A 348 -0.22 12.72 3.07
CA PHE A 348 0.66 11.80 3.80
C PHE A 348 -0.10 10.77 4.66
N GLY A 349 -1.37 11.04 4.99
CA GLY A 349 -2.20 10.10 5.75
C GLY A 349 -2.24 8.68 5.16
N PRO A 350 -2.47 8.51 3.85
CA PRO A 350 -2.49 7.20 3.19
C PRO A 350 -1.19 6.41 3.31
N CYS A 351 -0.03 7.04 3.08
CA CYS A 351 1.25 6.32 3.17
C CYS A 351 1.59 5.94 4.62
N PHE A 352 1.24 6.78 5.61
CA PHE A 352 1.39 6.41 7.02
C PHE A 352 0.40 5.32 7.47
N ALA A 353 -0.85 5.35 6.99
CA ALA A 353 -1.81 4.29 7.24
C ALA A 353 -1.34 2.95 6.65
N LEU A 354 -0.72 2.98 5.47
CA LEU A 354 -0.06 1.83 4.88
C LEU A 354 1.12 1.34 5.73
N SER A 355 1.98 2.25 6.20
CA SER A 355 3.07 1.91 7.12
C SER A 355 2.57 1.27 8.41
N LEU A 356 1.46 1.74 8.99
CA LEU A 356 0.86 1.13 10.17
C LEU A 356 0.35 -0.28 9.89
N LEU A 357 -0.32 -0.49 8.74
CA LEU A 357 -0.72 -1.82 8.30
C LEU A 357 0.48 -2.76 8.16
N PHE A 358 1.59 -2.27 7.58
CA PHE A 358 2.82 -3.03 7.41
C PHE A 358 3.48 -3.34 8.75
N CYS A 359 3.54 -2.40 9.68
CA CYS A 359 4.05 -2.62 11.03
C CYS A 359 3.25 -3.72 11.77
N ALA A 360 1.91 -3.64 11.72
CA ALA A 360 1.05 -4.66 12.31
C ALA A 360 1.25 -6.04 11.66
N SER A 361 1.33 -6.06 10.32
CA SER A 361 1.53 -7.28 9.56
C SER A 361 2.89 -7.92 9.82
N THR A 362 3.96 -7.13 9.81
CA THR A 362 5.32 -7.57 10.13
C THR A 362 5.40 -8.09 11.55
N THR A 363 4.74 -7.46 12.52
CA THR A 363 4.70 -7.95 13.91
C THR A 363 4.14 -9.38 13.97
N LEU A 364 3.03 -9.65 13.27
CA LEU A 364 2.46 -11.00 13.18
C LEU A 364 3.41 -11.96 12.45
N THR A 365 3.99 -11.55 11.33
CA THR A 365 4.92 -12.39 10.54
C THR A 365 6.18 -12.73 11.32
N GLU A 366 6.78 -11.78 12.03
CA GLU A 366 7.95 -12.00 12.88
C GLU A 366 7.62 -12.86 14.09
N TRP A 367 6.42 -12.73 14.66
CA TRP A 367 5.96 -13.62 15.72
C TRP A 367 5.82 -15.06 15.24
N ILE A 368 5.21 -15.28 14.07
CA ILE A 368 5.13 -16.62 13.43
C ILE A 368 6.54 -17.15 13.15
N THR A 369 7.42 -16.31 12.63
CA THR A 369 8.80 -16.69 12.27
C THR A 369 9.62 -17.05 13.49
N GLY A 370 9.54 -16.28 14.58
CA GLY A 370 10.22 -16.56 15.84
C GLY A 370 9.76 -17.85 16.52
N ARG A 371 8.51 -18.26 16.30
CA ARG A 371 8.00 -19.57 16.74
C ARG A 371 8.55 -20.73 15.91
N LYS A 372 8.70 -20.53 14.59
CA LYS A 372 9.28 -21.54 13.69
C LYS A 372 10.79 -21.69 13.85
N TYR A 373 11.49 -20.58 14.07
CA TYR A 373 12.96 -20.48 14.11
C TYR A 373 13.40 -19.68 15.35
N PRO A 374 13.75 -20.35 16.47
CA PRO A 374 14.06 -19.67 17.74
C PRO A 374 15.19 -18.62 17.66
N THR A 375 16.18 -18.85 16.79
CA THR A 375 17.31 -17.93 16.54
C THR A 375 16.89 -16.61 15.88
N TYR A 376 15.65 -16.51 15.38
CA TYR A 376 15.12 -15.25 14.86
C TYR A 376 15.06 -14.15 15.93
N SER A 377 14.90 -14.51 17.20
CA SER A 377 14.95 -13.55 18.31
C SER A 377 16.31 -12.83 18.40
N SER A 378 17.39 -13.58 18.25
CA SER A 378 18.77 -13.06 18.20
C SER A 378 19.02 -12.27 16.92
N TYR A 379 18.43 -12.68 15.79
CA TYR A 379 18.50 -11.93 14.54
C TYR A 379 17.90 -10.52 14.63
N LYS A 380 16.80 -10.35 15.36
CA LYS A 380 16.22 -9.02 15.66
C LYS A 380 17.17 -8.11 16.45
N ARG A 381 18.17 -8.66 17.14
CA ARG A 381 19.23 -7.93 17.86
C ARG A 381 20.47 -7.67 16.99
N VAL A 382 20.47 -8.12 15.74
CA VAL A 382 21.59 -7.95 14.81
C VAL A 382 21.24 -7.01 13.66
N VAL A 383 20.02 -7.14 13.12
CA VAL A 383 19.51 -6.40 11.95
C VAL A 383 18.20 -5.70 12.33
N GLY A 384 17.99 -4.46 11.89
CA GLY A 384 16.78 -3.65 12.07
C GLY A 384 15.57 -4.10 11.23
N GLN A 385 14.37 -3.64 11.56
CA GLN A 385 13.13 -4.15 10.97
C GLN A 385 12.95 -3.71 9.52
N PHE A 386 13.01 -2.40 9.26
CA PHE A 386 12.72 -1.84 7.95
C PHE A 386 13.91 -1.11 7.35
N LEU A 387 14.39 -0.05 7.98
CA LEU A 387 15.39 0.81 7.34
C LEU A 387 16.82 0.52 7.84
N PRO A 388 17.87 0.69 6.99
CA PRO A 388 19.25 0.39 7.37
C PRO A 388 19.75 1.16 8.61
N GLN A 389 19.24 2.36 8.88
CA GLN A 389 19.58 3.09 10.10
C GLN A 389 19.13 2.36 11.38
N GLU A 390 18.05 1.58 11.34
CA GLU A 390 17.64 0.74 12.48
C GLU A 390 18.69 -0.34 12.74
N THR A 391 19.28 -0.91 11.69
CA THR A 391 20.41 -1.85 11.80
C THR A 391 21.63 -1.17 12.42
N ALA A 392 21.92 0.08 12.07
CA ALA A 392 23.00 0.85 12.69
C ALA A 392 22.74 1.11 14.18
N ILE A 393 21.50 1.43 14.56
CA ILE A 393 21.09 1.63 15.97
C ILE A 393 21.24 0.33 16.77
N VAL A 394 20.74 -0.79 16.23
CA VAL A 394 20.85 -2.11 16.87
C VAL A 394 22.31 -2.56 16.95
N TRP A 395 23.12 -2.24 15.94
CA TRP A 395 24.57 -2.45 15.97
C TRP A 395 25.24 -1.68 17.10
N LEU A 396 24.94 -0.38 17.23
CA LEU A 396 25.51 0.47 18.27
C LEU A 396 25.11 -0.04 19.65
N TRP A 397 23.82 -0.29 19.86
CA TRP A 397 23.30 -0.82 21.12
C TRP A 397 23.92 -2.16 21.51
N GLY A 398 23.96 -3.12 20.59
CA GLY A 398 24.55 -4.43 20.84
C GLY A 398 26.05 -4.37 21.12
N THR A 399 26.76 -3.39 20.55
CA THR A 399 28.19 -3.16 20.80
C THR A 399 28.40 -2.56 22.19
N VAL A 400 27.64 -1.53 22.56
CA VAL A 400 27.72 -0.88 23.89
C VAL A 400 27.38 -1.85 25.03
N THR A 401 26.37 -2.68 24.84
CA THR A 401 25.93 -3.69 25.84
C THR A 401 26.76 -4.98 25.84
N GLY A 402 27.69 -5.16 24.90
CA GLY A 402 28.47 -6.41 24.75
C GLY A 402 27.67 -7.63 24.26
N THR A 403 26.39 -7.48 23.94
CA THR A 403 25.49 -8.60 23.56
C THR A 403 25.58 -9.02 22.09
N ARG A 404 26.24 -8.20 21.25
CA ARG A 404 26.28 -8.40 19.80
C ARG A 404 27.02 -9.68 19.39
N ALA A 405 28.18 -9.95 19.98
CA ALA A 405 28.99 -11.12 19.64
C ALA A 405 28.22 -12.42 19.88
N GLN A 406 27.51 -12.50 21.01
CA GLN A 406 26.63 -13.63 21.33
C GLN A 406 25.48 -13.75 20.32
N SER A 407 24.80 -12.65 20.00
CA SER A 407 23.68 -12.67 19.05
C SER A 407 24.13 -13.11 17.65
N LEU A 408 25.31 -12.68 17.19
CA LEU A 408 25.92 -13.14 15.94
C LEU A 408 26.22 -14.65 15.99
N LYS A 409 26.77 -15.13 17.11
CA LYS A 409 27.06 -16.54 17.33
C LYS A 409 25.80 -17.39 17.21
N GLU A 410 24.73 -16.98 17.89
CA GLU A 410 23.42 -17.68 17.90
C GLU A 410 22.74 -17.73 16.52
N VAL A 411 22.96 -16.72 15.68
CA VAL A 411 22.32 -16.63 14.34
C VAL A 411 23.10 -17.39 13.28
N TYR A 412 24.43 -17.36 13.33
CA TYR A 412 25.27 -17.81 12.21
C TYR A 412 26.05 -19.10 12.49
N GLN A 413 26.21 -19.51 13.76
CA GLN A 413 26.87 -20.78 14.07
C GLN A 413 25.86 -21.93 14.11
N TYR A 414 26.26 -23.06 13.52
CA TYR A 414 25.48 -24.28 13.58
C TYR A 414 25.24 -24.69 15.03
N PRO A 415 24.02 -25.13 15.39
CA PRO A 415 23.79 -25.75 16.68
C PRO A 415 24.66 -27.00 16.79
N VAL A 416 25.48 -27.08 17.84
CA VAL A 416 26.27 -28.28 18.16
C VAL A 416 25.28 -29.42 18.41
N PRO A 417 25.46 -30.62 17.82
CA PRO A 417 24.65 -31.77 18.17
C PRO A 417 24.71 -31.95 19.69
N GLN A 418 23.56 -31.86 20.37
CA GLN A 418 23.48 -32.38 21.72
C GLN A 418 23.62 -33.90 21.55
N ASN A 419 24.83 -34.42 21.80
CA ASN A 419 25.07 -35.86 21.89
C ASN A 419 23.99 -36.42 22.82
N ARG A 420 23.22 -37.37 22.29
CA ARG A 420 22.25 -38.14 23.08
C ARG A 420 22.97 -39.04 24.07
#